data_AF-A0ABD0P6M0-F1
#
_entry.id   AF-A0ABD0P6M0-F1
#
_cell.length_a   1.000
_cell.length_b   1.000
_cell.length_c   1.000
_cell.angle_alpha   90.00
_cell.angle_beta   90.00
_cell.angle_gamma   90.00
#
_symmetry.space_group_name_H-M   'P 1'
#
loop_
_entity.id
_entity.type
_entity.pdbx_description
1 polymer ?
#
loop_
_entity_poly.entity_id
_entity_poly.type
_entity_poly.pdbx_seq_one_letter_code
_entity_poly.pdbx_strand_id
1 'polypeptide(L)' 'RSGQAVAVRAKAFGFNVIFYDPYLQDGLERSLGVQRVYTLQDLLYQSDCVSLHCNLNEHNHHLINDFTIKQ' A
#
# COMPACT_ATOMS: atom_id res chain seq x y z
N ARG A 1 2.68 1.63 11.19
CA ARG A 1 4.07 1.96 11.58
C ARG A 1 5.08 1.71 10.46
N SER A 2 5.38 0.45 10.11
CA SER A 2 6.44 0.13 9.13
C SER A 2 6.20 0.76 7.75
N GLY A 3 4.98 0.64 7.20
CA GLY A 3 4.64 1.25 5.91
C GLY A 3 4.83 2.77 5.87
N GLN A 4 4.45 3.49 6.93
CA GLN A 4 4.65 4.94 7.03
C GLN A 4 6.14 5.31 7.06
N ALA A 5 6.95 4.55 7.80
CA ALA A 5 8.39 4.77 7.86
C ALA A 5 9.10 4.52 6.52
N VAL A 6 8.62 3.53 5.75
CA VAL A 6 9.08 3.26 4.38
C VAL A 6 8.64 4.38 3.44
N ALA A 7 7.37 4.80 3.49
CA ALA A 7 6.84 5.88 2.66
C ALA A 7 7.65 7.19 2.80
N VAL A 8 7.99 7.58 4.03
CA VAL A 8 8.81 8.78 4.29
C VAL A 8 10.20 8.66 3.66
N ARG A 9 10.81 7.47 3.69
CA ARG A 9 12.14 7.24 3.11
C ARG A 9 12.09 7.15 1.58
N ALA A 10 11.13 6.42 1.03
CA ALA A 10 10.97 6.21 -0.40
C ALA A 10 10.79 7.55 -1.16
N LYS A 11 10.09 8.50 -0.56
CA LYS A 11 9.95 9.86 -1.11
C LYS A 11 11.27 10.57 -1.35
N ALA A 12 12.27 10.37 -0.48
CA ALA A 12 13.59 10.99 -0.66
C ALA A 12 14.33 10.45 -1.90
N PHE A 13 13.95 9.26 -2.39
CA PHE A 13 14.46 8.66 -3.61
C PHE A 13 13.60 8.97 -4.85
N GLY A 14 12.60 9.84 -4.73
CA GLY A 14 11.74 10.23 -5.84
C GLY A 14 10.61 9.24 -6.17
N PHE A 15 10.32 8.27 -5.30
CA PHE A 15 9.17 7.37 -5.51
C PHE A 15 7.85 8.14 -5.42
N ASN A 16 6.94 7.85 -6.35
CA ASN A 16 5.52 8.16 -6.20
C ASN A 16 4.89 7.10 -5.29
N VAL A 17 4.70 7.43 -4.00
CA VAL A 17 4.19 6.47 -3.02
C VAL A 17 2.67 6.48 -2.98
N ILE A 18 2.07 5.34 -3.35
CA ILE A 18 0.66 5.03 -3.14
C ILE A 18 0.51 3.94 -2.07
N PHE A 19 -0.61 3.91 -1.34
CA PHE A 19 -0.88 2.85 -0.36
C PHE A 19 -2.36 2.45 -0.32
N TYR A 20 -2.58 1.21 0.11
CA TYR A 20 -3.88 0.62 0.41
C TYR A 20 -3.87 0.10 1.85
N ASP A 21 -4.83 0.55 2.65
CA ASP A 21 -5.10 0.00 3.97
C ASP A 21 -6.60 0.17 4.26
N PRO A 22 -7.40 -0.90 4.31
CA PRO A 22 -8.85 -0.81 4.49
C PRO A 22 -9.26 -0.48 5.93
N TYR A 23 -8.33 -0.53 6.89
CA TYR A 23 -8.64 -0.35 8.32
C TYR A 23 -8.26 1.02 8.86
N LEU A 24 -7.47 1.80 8.10
CA LEU A 24 -7.10 3.16 8.50
C LEU A 24 -8.23 4.16 8.25
N GLN A 25 -8.34 5.13 9.15
CA GLN A 25 -9.20 6.30 8.98
C GLN A 25 -8.61 7.24 7.93
N ASP A 26 -9.49 8.04 7.31
CA ASP A 26 -9.11 9.04 6.33
C ASP A 26 -8.24 10.15 6.94
N GLY A 27 -7.41 10.80 6.12
CA GLY A 27 -6.57 11.94 6.48
C GLY A 27 -5.11 11.61 6.75
N LEU A 28 -4.75 10.34 6.91
CA LEU A 28 -3.35 9.92 7.05
C LEU A 28 -2.55 10.21 5.77
N GLU A 29 -3.18 10.00 4.63
CA GLU A 29 -2.63 10.26 3.30
C GLU A 29 -2.26 11.73 3.11
N ARG A 30 -3.08 12.66 3.62
CA ARG A 30 -2.82 14.10 3.58
C ARG A 30 -1.64 14.49 4.45
N SER A 31 -1.58 13.92 5.65
CA SER A 31 -0.52 14.22 6.63
C SER A 31 0.86 13.76 6.15
N LEU A 32 0.92 12.61 5.47
CA LEU A 32 2.15 12.06 4.92
C LEU A 32 2.41 12.53 3.47
N GLY A 33 1.44 13.21 2.83
CA GLY A 33 1.49 13.63 1.43
C GLY A 33 1.58 12.48 0.43
N VAL A 34 1.02 11.32 0.75
CA VAL A 34 0.99 10.13 -0.11
C VAL A 34 -0.41 9.95 -0.69
N GLN A 35 -0.55 9.20 -1.77
CA GLN A 35 -1.87 8.91 -2.34
C GLN A 35 -2.44 7.62 -1.73
N ARG A 36 -3.70 7.66 -1.29
CA ARG A 36 -4.44 6.46 -0.88
C ARG A 36 -5.26 5.93 -2.05
N VAL A 37 -5.25 4.62 -2.22
CA VAL A 37 -6.20 3.90 -3.07
C VAL A 37 -7.07 3.00 -2.19
N TYR A 38 -8.29 2.72 -2.64
CA TYR A 38 -9.32 2.07 -1.80
C TYR A 38 -9.57 0.61 -2.13
N THR A 39 -8.91 0.08 -3.18
CA THR A 39 -8.94 -1.34 -3.50
C THR A 39 -7.50 -1.87 -3.68
N LEU A 40 -7.31 -3.16 -3.41
CA LEU A 40 -6.04 -3.84 -3.70
C LEU A 40 -5.74 -3.83 -5.20
N GLN A 41 -6.76 -3.96 -6.05
CA GLN A 41 -6.62 -3.95 -7.50
C GLN A 41 -6.04 -2.63 -8.00
N ASP A 42 -6.55 -1.50 -7.53
CA ASP A 42 -6.02 -0.18 -7.91
C ASP A 42 -4.55 -0.02 -7.50
N LEU A 43 -4.18 -0.56 -6.34
CA LEU A 43 -2.79 -0.53 -5.88
C LEU A 43 -1.88 -1.33 -6.81
N LEU A 44 -2.28 -2.56 -7.15
CA LEU A 44 -1.48 -3.45 -7.99
C LEU A 44 -1.32 -2.89 -9.40
N TYR A 45 -2.39 -2.35 -9.98
CA TYR A 45 -2.37 -1.80 -11.34
C TYR A 45 -1.46 -0.56 -11.50
N GLN A 46 -1.36 0.26 -10.45
CA GLN A 46 -0.60 1.53 -10.48
C GLN A 46 0.84 1.40 -9.96
N SER A 47 1.22 0.26 -9.38
CA SER A 47 2.52 0.11 -8.69
C SER A 47 3.58 -0.55 -9.57
N ASP A 48 4.71 0.13 -9.77
CA ASP A 48 5.91 -0.50 -10.36
C ASP A 48 6.61 -1.46 -9.39
N CYS A 49 6.44 -1.25 -8.08
CA CYS A 49 7.02 -2.06 -7.02
C CYS A 49 6.04 -2.16 -5.85
N VAL A 50 5.74 -3.39 -5.41
CA VAL A 50 4.79 -3.68 -4.32
C VAL A 50 5.55 -4.20 -3.10
N SER A 51 5.32 -3.56 -1.94
CA SER A 51 5.91 -3.96 -0.65
C SER A 51 4.81 -4.19 0.39
N LEU A 52 4.79 -5.36 1.01
CA LEU A 52 3.78 -5.73 2.01
C LEU A 52 4.18 -5.24 3.41
N HIS A 53 3.30 -4.45 4.03
CA HIS A 53 3.47 -3.92 5.39
C HIS A 53 2.24 -4.11 6.28
N CYS A 54 1.41 -5.11 5.97
CA CYS A 54 0.28 -5.53 6.79
C CYS A 54 0.66 -6.74 7.65
N ASN A 55 0.07 -6.84 8.84
CA ASN A 55 0.15 -8.07 9.64
C ASN A 55 -0.73 -9.15 9.01
N LEU A 56 -0.29 -10.40 9.07
CA LEU A 56 -1.12 -11.54 8.67
C LEU A 56 -2.33 -11.68 9.62
N ASN A 57 -3.51 -11.86 9.05
CA ASN A 57 -4.77 -12.14 9.73
C ASN A 57 -5.64 -13.08 8.88
N GLU A 58 -6.83 -13.43 9.38
CA GLU A 58 -7.74 -14.38 8.72
C GLU A 58 -8.23 -13.93 7.33
N HIS A 59 -8.24 -12.62 7.06
CA HIS A 59 -8.79 -12.03 5.84
C HIS A 59 -7.74 -11.76 4.76
N ASN A 60 -6.45 -11.86 5.06
CA ASN A 60 -5.36 -11.56 4.12
C ASN A 60 -4.36 -12.72 3.95
N HIS A 61 -4.72 -13.91 4.41
CA HIS A 61 -3.98 -15.12 4.06
C HIS A 61 -3.97 -15.30 2.53
N HIS A 62 -2.78 -15.44 1.95
CA HIS A 62 -2.57 -15.41 0.49
C HIS A 62 -3.15 -14.14 -0.18
N LEU A 63 -3.01 -12.97 0.46
CA LEU A 63 -3.38 -11.68 -0.13
C LEU A 63 -2.79 -11.51 -1.54
N ILE A 64 -1.54 -11.93 -1.71
CA ILE A 64 -0.89 -12.07 -3.00
C ILE A 64 -0.94 -13.55 -3.40
N ASN A 65 -1.74 -13.86 -4.40
CA ASN A 65 -1.97 -15.17 -4.98
C ASN A 65 -2.00 -15.10 -6.52
N ASP A 66 -2.29 -16.23 -7.17
CA ASP A 66 -2.33 -16.36 -8.64
C ASP A 66 -3.27 -15.36 -9.32
N PHE A 67 -4.41 -15.04 -8.70
CA PHE A 67 -5.36 -14.08 -9.26
C PHE A 67 -4.85 -12.64 -9.16
N THR A 68 -4.31 -12.26 -8.00
CA THR A 68 -3.83 -10.88 -7.76
C THR A 68 -2.53 -10.57 -8.48
N ILE A 69 -1.66 -11.56 -8.72
CA ILE A 69 -0.41 -11.35 -9.48
C ILE A 69 -0.67 -11.03 -10.96
N LYS A 70 -1.85 -11.41 -11.49
CA LYS A 70 -2.23 -11.21 -12.89
C LYS A 70 -2.92 -9.87 -13.16
N GLN A 71 -3.17 -9.06 -12.12
CA GLN A 71 -3.73 -7.71 -12.25
C GLN A 71 -2.70 -6.76 -12.84
#